data_AF-A0A534MJJ6-F1
#
_entry.id   AF-A0A534MJJ6-F1
#
_cell.length_a   1.000
_cell.length_b   1.000
_cell.length_c   1.000
_cell.angle_alpha   90.00
_cell.angle_beta   90.00
_cell.angle_gamma   90.00
#
_symmetry.space_group_name_H-M   'P 1'
#
loop_
_entity.id
_entity.type
_entity.pdbx_description
1 polymer ?
#
loop_
_entity_poly.entity_id
_entity_poly.type
_entity_poly.pdbx_seq_one_letter_code
_entity_poly.pdbx_strand_id
1 'polypeptide(L)' 'MCFVLTKAKKWGNSIGLVIPAEVVKKERIRPGDSIELVVRKRVPRLEELGGTLKLRHKLQDLLGEMEEGWDDL' A
#
# COMPACT_ATOMS: atom_id res chain seq x y z
N MET A 1 15.58 7.50 3.76
CA MET A 1 14.14 7.21 3.63
C MET A 1 13.98 5.69 3.48
N CYS A 2 13.28 5.02 4.40
CA CYS A 2 13.11 3.56 4.41
C CYS A 2 11.76 3.21 3.78
N PHE A 3 11.76 2.47 2.67
CA PHE A 3 10.53 2.05 2.00
C PHE A 3 10.24 0.58 2.33
N VAL A 4 9.06 0.31 2.89
CA VAL A 4 8.67 -1.04 3.30
C VAL A 4 7.38 -1.42 2.58
N LEU A 5 7.43 -2.50 1.80
CA LEU A 5 6.23 -3.09 1.21
C LEU A 5 5.53 -3.95 2.25
N THR A 6 4.30 -3.60 2.61
CA THR A 6 3.53 -4.39 3.58
C THR A 6 2.07 -4.54 3.16
N LYS A 7 1.40 -5.51 3.77
CA LYS A 7 -0.04 -5.73 3.64
C LYS A 7 -0.78 -4.92 4.71
N ALA A 8 -1.79 -4.20 4.24
CA ALA A 8 -2.83 -3.65 5.08
C ALA A 8 -3.69 -4.79 5.66
N LYS A 9 -4.13 -4.63 6.91
CA LYS A 9 -5.10 -5.50 7.60
C LYS A 9 -6.26 -4.67 8.12
N LYS A 10 -7.46 -5.25 8.13
CA LYS A 10 -8.63 -4.64 8.78
C LYS A 10 -8.58 -4.91 10.28
N TRP A 11 -8.65 -3.86 11.09
CA TRP A 11 -8.76 -3.91 12.54
C TRP A 11 -10.00 -3.13 12.97
N GLY A 12 -11.08 -3.85 13.30
CA GLY A 12 -12.37 -3.21 13.59
C GLY A 12 -12.87 -2.38 12.39
N ASN A 13 -13.08 -1.09 12.62
CA ASN A 13 -13.49 -0.13 11.58
C ASN A 13 -12.30 0.62 10.93
N SER A 14 -11.06 0.15 11.17
CA SER A 14 -9.84 0.81 10.70
C SER A 14 -8.98 -0.13 9.86
N ILE A 15 -8.03 0.44 9.13
CA ILE A 15 -6.95 -0.28 8.44
C ILE A 15 -5.65 -0.08 9.21
N GLY A 16 -5.00 -1.18 9.57
CA GLY A 16 -3.65 -1.21 10.14
C GLY A 16 -2.61 -1.68 9.12
N LEU A 17 -1.40 -1.18 9.22
CA LEU A 17 -0.23 -1.67 8.47
C LEU A 17 0.62 -2.54 9.37
N VAL A 18 1.05 -3.72 8.88
CA VAL A 18 1.93 -4.60 9.64
C VAL A 18 3.38 -4.21 9.36
N ILE A 19 4.13 -3.74 10.35
CA ILE A 19 5.55 -3.43 10.17
C ILE A 19 6.37 -4.70 10.46
N PRO A 20 7.23 -5.17 9.55
CA PRO A 20 8.09 -6.34 9.79
C PRO A 20 8.98 -6.15 11.03
N ALA A 21 9.18 -7.22 11.79
CA ALA A 21 9.94 -7.18 13.05
C ALA A 21 11.38 -6.66 12.88
N GLU A 22 12.00 -6.91 11.73
CA GLU A 22 13.33 -6.39 11.40
C GLU A 22 13.36 -4.87 11.35
N VAL A 23 12.35 -4.26 10.73
CA VAL A 23 12.19 -2.80 10.66
C VAL A 23 11.88 -2.24 12.05
N VAL A 24 11.00 -2.90 12.80
CA VAL A 24 10.67 -2.51 14.19
C VAL A 24 11.93 -2.46 15.05
N LYS A 25 12.80 -3.47 14.97
CA LYS A 25 14.06 -3.52 15.72
C LYS A 25 15.05 -2.46 15.25
N LYS A 26 15.23 -2.33 13.93
CA LYS A 26 16.19 -1.40 13.32
C LYS A 26 15.85 0.05 13.65
N GLU A 27 14.57 0.42 13.51
CA GLU A 27 14.07 1.77 13.72
C GLU A 27 13.60 2.02 15.17
N ARG A 28 13.74 1.02 16.05
CA ARG A 28 13.40 1.06 17.49
C ARG A 28 11.96 1.50 17.78
N ILE A 29 11.03 1.07 16.94
CA ILE A 29 9.60 1.35 17.06
C ILE A 29 9.02 0.57 18.25
N ARG A 30 8.22 1.23 19.08
CA ARG A 30 7.54 0.63 20.24
C ARG A 30 6.01 0.79 20.14
N PRO A 31 5.23 -0.11 20.77
CA PRO A 31 3.79 0.09 20.90
C PRO A 31 3.49 1.44 21.56
N GLY A 32 2.63 2.25 20.94
CA GLY A 32 2.26 3.58 21.43
C GLY A 32 3.02 4.74 20.79
N ASP A 33 4.10 4.47 20.05
CA ASP A 33 4.80 5.53 19.32
C ASP A 33 3.91 6.11 18.21
N SER A 34 3.97 7.43 18.04
CA SER A 34 3.40 8.10 16.86
C SER A 34 4.38 7.98 15.70
N ILE A 35 3.91 7.46 14.56
CA ILE A 35 4.74 7.19 13.38
C ILE A 35 4.21 8.00 12.20
N GLU A 36 5.08 8.78 11.58
CA GLU A 36 4.79 9.43 10.31
C GLU A 36 4.97 8.42 9.17
N LEU A 37 3.94 8.31 8.32
CA LEU A 37 3.87 7.30 7.26
C LEU A 37 3.56 7.99 5.93
N VAL A 38 4.38 7.71 4.91
CA VAL A 38 4.05 8.05 3.53
C VAL A 38 3.44 6.82 2.87
N VAL A 39 2.11 6.82 2.72
CA VAL A 39 1.39 5.70 2.13
C VAL A 39 1.29 5.89 0.61
N ARG A 40 1.70 4.86 -0.15
CA ARG A 40 1.46 4.78 -1.59
C ARG A 40 0.83 3.44 -1.90
N LYS A 41 -0.32 3.45 -2.59
CA LYS A 41 -0.95 2.22 -3.08
C LYS A 41 -0.04 1.62 -4.15
N ARG A 42 0.46 0.40 -3.93
CA ARG A 42 1.23 -0.29 -4.98
C ARG A 42 0.30 -0.67 -6.11
N VAL A 43 0.56 -0.14 -7.30
CA VAL A 43 0.01 -0.66 -8.55
C VAL A 43 0.92 -1.80 -9.01
N PRO A 44 0.44 -3.05 -9.07
CA PRO A 44 1.21 -4.15 -9.62
C PRO A 44 1.60 -3.86 -11.07
N ARG A 45 2.82 -4.24 -11.46
CA ARG A 45 3.24 -4.11 -12.87
C ARG A 45 2.56 -5.17 -13.72
N LEU A 46 2.40 -4.85 -15.00
CA LEU A 46 1.76 -5.71 -16.00
C LEU A 46 2.42 -7.11 -16.08
N GLU A 47 3.73 -7.16 -15.87
CA GLU A 47 4.55 -8.38 -15.83
C GLU A 47 4.24 -9.29 -14.63
N GLU A 48 3.78 -8.73 -13.51
CA GLU A 48 3.47 -9.47 -12.27
C GLU A 48 2.07 -10.13 -12.30
N LEU A 49 1.29 -9.85 -13.35
CA LEU A 49 -0.11 -10.25 -13.51
C LEU A 49 -0.29 -11.35 -14.56
N GLY A 50 0.80 -12.01 -14.95
CA GLY A 50 0.84 -13.09 -15.92
C GLY A 50 -0.04 -14.26 -15.52
N GLY A 51 -1.32 -14.22 -15.89
CA GLY A 51 -2.24 -15.33 -15.65
C GLY A 51 -3.73 -15.02 -15.73
N THR A 52 -4.17 -13.76 -15.67
CA THR A 52 -5.62 -13.50 -15.76
C THR A 52 -5.92 -12.17 -16.45
N LEU A 53 -6.39 -12.25 -17.70
CA LEU A 53 -6.81 -11.11 -18.53
C LEU A 53 -7.77 -10.16 -17.78
N LYS A 54 -8.65 -10.71 -16.91
CA LYS A 54 -9.60 -9.94 -16.09
C LYS A 54 -8.94 -9.04 -15.04
N LEU A 55 -7.79 -9.43 -14.50
CA LEU A 55 -7.03 -8.62 -13.53
C LEU A 55 -6.35 -7.44 -14.21
N ARG A 56 -5.98 -7.58 -15.48
CA ARG A 56 -5.37 -6.53 -16.31
C ARG A 56 -6.34 -5.37 -16.56
N HIS A 57 -7.59 -5.69 -16.88
CA HIS A 57 -8.65 -4.69 -17.06
C HIS A 57 -8.94 -3.93 -15.76
N LYS A 58 -9.14 -4.65 -14.65
CA LYS A 58 -9.41 -4.05 -13.34
C LYS A 58 -8.31 -3.09 -12.85
N LEU A 59 -7.08 -3.27 -13.33
CA LEU A 59 -5.97 -2.37 -13.01
C LEU A 59 -5.88 -1.14 -13.91
N GLN A 60 -6.30 -1.24 -15.17
CA GLN A 60 -6.46 -0.05 -16.00
C GLN A 60 -7.56 0.85 -15.42
N ASP A 61 -8.67 0.26 -14.96
CA ASP A 61 -9.75 1.00 -14.31
C ASP A 61 -9.26 1.71 -13.04
N LEU A 62 -8.56 0.98 -12.15
CA LEU A 62 -8.00 1.56 -10.92
C LEU A 62 -6.92 2.62 -11.15
N LEU A 63 -6.22 2.56 -12.28
CA LEU A 63 -5.22 3.57 -12.66
C LEU A 63 -5.90 4.83 -13.19
N GLY A 64 -6.95 4.70 -14.00
CA GLY A 64 -7.77 5.83 -14.47
C GLY A 64 -8.46 6.57 -13.31
N GLU A 65 -9.04 5.84 -12.37
CA GLU A 65 -9.63 6.42 -11.14
C GLU A 65 -8.62 7.21 -10.29
N MET A 66 -7.34 6.83 -10.34
CA MET A 66 -6.26 7.53 -9.63
C MET A 66 -5.75 8.75 -10.38
N GLU A 67 -5.96 8.89 -11.69
CA GLU A 67 -5.65 10.11 -12.44
C GLU A 67 -6.77 11.15 -12.26
N GLU A 68 -8.03 10.72 -12.35
CA GLU A 68 -9.20 11.61 -12.21
C GLU A 68 -9.32 12.23 -10.81
N GLY A 69 -8.98 11.48 -9.75
CA GLY A 69 -9.08 11.98 -8.37
C GLY A 69 -8.08 13.09 -7.99
N TRP A 70 -7.14 13.45 -8.87
CA TRP A 70 -6.18 14.54 -8.66
C TRP A 70 -6.53 15.82 -9.45
N ASP A 71 -7.42 15.76 -10.45
CA ASP A 71 -7.79 16.92 -11.27
C ASP A 71 -8.88 17.80 -10.61
N ASP A 72 -9.49 17.34 -9.52
CA ASP A 72 -10.59 18.02 -8.80
C ASP A 72 -10.17 18.66 -7.44
N LEU A 73 -8.87 18.82 -7.15
CA LEU A 73 -8.37 19.41 -5.90
C LEU A 73 -7.45 20.64 -6.08
#